data_AF-A0A9W8Q3G4-F1
#
_entry.id   AF-A0A9W8Q3G4-F1
#
_cell.length_a   1.000
_cell.length_b   1.000
_cell.length_c   1.000
_cell.angle_alpha   90.00
_cell.angle_beta   90.00
_cell.angle_gamma   90.00
#
_symmetry.space_group_name_H-M   'P 1'
#
loop_
_entity.id
_entity.type
_entity.pdbx_description
1 polymer ?
#
loop_
_entity_poly.entity_id
_entity_poly.type
_entity_poly.pdbx_seq_one_letter_code
_entity_poly.pdbx_strand_id
1 'polypeptide(L)'
;MFDDGSSALPASGEADPFAVPLSPPAADYDFEDDSDGPKVGIQSVHELRRAGANNRFSDEMDDLLSRIGKPSATPSSLRRNALCELANKLQRKDFAGQFRDHAARDNVVKAIGSEEDIISGFALAAALVTFLSFNPAPHLLRQLTAEKIGQLFNRLFREERDVLQISAQKQMDLSRITKSALENLKMSILQMDIWHGQKPLSLTPRTLALQLLVILSRSADIKCLEHLTGDIERDIVMMAHTYSTQRPPRHIDYILIILALEAQSNLISLENERYATAIKGCLQATLDNWLLQDDILDNTTLKLAINITNSEIGASIFDNSSLLSKLVASISGGLSQIQSTLLKGSFQNKLYDELLLILGIMINILEHCPPARTSVAGGSLDTAATLWLGNMSFVNDADSVSKSKIGVALGYLAIVLGYLYLTTSGRSQMRKRQDWPGTAHLVNSIEEFLRISKTIGNRTHELETLVGDLRVQQASGG
;
A
#
# COMPACT_ATOMS: atom_id res chain seq x y z
N MET A 1 71.80 33.53 -39.29
CA MET A 1 73.16 33.61 -38.75
C MET A 1 73.26 32.51 -37.70
N PHE A 2 73.96 31.43 -38.07
CA PHE A 2 74.35 30.20 -37.35
C PHE A 2 73.23 29.24 -36.89
N ASP A 3 73.12 28.03 -37.46
CA ASP A 3 73.94 26.78 -37.27
C ASP A 3 73.77 26.17 -35.87
N ASP A 4 73.66 24.87 -35.61
CA ASP A 4 73.99 23.63 -36.36
C ASP A 4 73.22 22.46 -35.67
N GLY A 5 72.69 21.42 -36.36
CA GLY A 5 73.29 20.06 -36.47
C GLY A 5 73.27 19.22 -35.16
N SER A 6 72.86 17.95 -35.04
CA SER A 6 72.72 16.83 -35.98
C SER A 6 72.18 15.56 -35.27
N SER A 7 71.62 14.60 -36.05
CA SER A 7 71.53 13.12 -35.81
C SER A 7 70.41 12.58 -34.88
N ALA A 8 69.59 11.56 -35.16
CA ALA A 8 69.50 10.49 -36.18
C ALA A 8 68.04 9.94 -36.27
N LEU A 9 67.66 9.39 -37.43
CA LEU A 9 66.45 8.57 -37.72
C LEU A 9 66.88 7.08 -37.93
N PRO A 10 65.98 6.07 -38.07
CA PRO A 10 64.52 6.02 -37.88
C PRO A 10 64.04 4.89 -36.95
N ALA A 11 62.81 4.96 -36.43
CA ALA A 11 62.04 3.77 -36.05
C ALA A 11 60.53 4.03 -36.17
N SER A 12 59.86 3.01 -36.71
CA SER A 12 58.50 2.92 -37.20
C SER A 12 57.39 2.96 -36.14
N GLY A 13 56.26 3.57 -36.51
CA GLY A 13 54.92 3.02 -36.29
C GLY A 13 54.20 3.41 -35.00
N GLU A 14 53.15 4.23 -35.10
CA GLU A 14 51.78 3.77 -34.80
C GLU A 14 50.75 4.79 -35.29
N ALA A 15 49.70 4.25 -35.92
CA ALA A 15 48.70 4.95 -36.70
C ALA A 15 47.39 5.16 -35.90
N ASP A 16 46.66 6.16 -36.36
CA ASP A 16 45.38 6.71 -35.91
C ASP A 16 44.29 5.67 -35.56
N PRO A 17 43.61 5.78 -34.40
CA PRO A 17 42.58 4.84 -33.95
C PRO A 17 41.22 4.92 -34.69
N PHE A 18 41.11 5.65 -35.81
CA PHE A 18 39.83 5.83 -36.52
C PHE A 18 39.73 5.27 -37.95
N ALA A 19 40.59 4.32 -38.34
CA ALA A 19 40.50 3.68 -39.66
C ALA A 19 40.12 2.19 -39.61
N VAL A 20 38.84 1.86 -39.79
CA VAL A 20 38.42 0.57 -40.37
C VAL A 20 37.32 0.80 -41.41
N PRO A 21 37.57 0.48 -42.70
CA PRO A 21 36.55 0.45 -43.74
C PRO A 21 35.82 -0.90 -43.80
N LEU A 22 34.51 -0.83 -44.09
CA LEU A 22 33.63 -1.94 -44.43
C LEU A 22 33.95 -2.52 -45.83
N SER A 23 33.98 -3.86 -45.97
CA SER A 23 33.54 -4.61 -47.16
C SER A 23 33.41 -6.13 -46.90
N PRO A 24 32.59 -6.87 -47.70
CA PRO A 24 31.83 -8.06 -47.31
C PRO A 24 32.44 -9.41 -47.84
N PRO A 25 31.78 -10.59 -47.66
CA PRO A 25 32.44 -11.89 -47.48
C PRO A 25 32.73 -12.65 -48.79
N ALA A 26 33.67 -13.59 -48.73
CA ALA A 26 33.80 -14.68 -49.70
C ALA A 26 34.17 -16.00 -48.99
N ALA A 27 33.38 -17.03 -49.32
CA ALA A 27 33.55 -18.46 -49.03
C ALA A 27 34.83 -19.01 -49.68
N ASP A 28 35.37 -20.19 -49.40
CA ASP A 28 34.78 -21.50 -49.20
C ASP A 28 35.89 -22.41 -48.63
N TYR A 29 35.52 -23.40 -47.82
CA TYR A 29 35.76 -24.80 -48.14
C TYR A 29 34.78 -25.64 -47.32
N ASP A 30 33.77 -26.09 -48.04
CA ASP A 30 32.84 -27.14 -47.70
C ASP A 30 33.60 -28.40 -47.27
N PHE A 31 33.33 -28.88 -46.06
CA PHE A 31 33.43 -30.30 -45.76
C PHE A 31 32.02 -30.74 -45.41
N GLU A 32 31.32 -31.18 -46.46
CA GLU A 32 30.13 -31.99 -46.33
C GLU A 32 30.38 -33.17 -45.40
N ASP A 33 29.33 -33.41 -44.63
CA ASP A 33 29.10 -34.42 -43.62
C ASP A 33 29.41 -35.85 -44.10
N ASP A 34 30.08 -36.62 -43.25
CA ASP A 34 29.76 -38.04 -43.03
C ASP A 34 30.67 -38.61 -41.94
N SER A 35 30.30 -38.38 -40.68
CA SER A 35 30.56 -39.35 -39.62
C SER A 35 29.62 -39.08 -38.45
N ASP A 36 28.52 -39.84 -38.45
CA ASP A 36 27.63 -40.09 -37.34
C ASP A 36 28.42 -40.36 -36.04
N GLY A 37 28.42 -39.38 -35.13
CA GLY A 37 29.14 -39.44 -33.86
C GLY A 37 28.78 -38.24 -32.98
N PRO A 38 28.47 -38.43 -31.69
CA PRO A 38 28.02 -37.34 -30.83
C PRO A 38 29.17 -36.34 -30.65
N LYS A 39 28.98 -35.09 -31.09
CA LYS A 39 29.87 -33.98 -30.75
C LYS A 39 29.77 -33.72 -29.25
N VAL A 40 30.56 -34.45 -28.46
CA VAL A 40 30.83 -34.16 -27.05
C VAL A 40 31.65 -32.87 -27.03
N GLY A 41 30.96 -31.74 -26.92
CA GLY A 41 31.61 -30.44 -26.71
C GLY A 41 32.40 -30.50 -25.40
N ILE A 42 33.73 -30.49 -25.51
CA ILE A 42 34.63 -30.43 -24.36
C ILE A 42 34.42 -29.07 -23.70
N GLN A 43 33.66 -29.05 -22.60
CA GLN A 43 33.44 -27.85 -21.79
C GLN A 43 34.78 -27.28 -21.33
N SER A 44 34.96 -25.96 -21.44
CA SER A 44 36.22 -25.34 -21.03
C SER A 44 36.49 -25.57 -19.54
N VAL A 45 37.75 -25.54 -19.11
CA VAL A 45 38.11 -25.75 -17.69
C VAL A 45 37.40 -24.75 -16.76
N HIS A 46 37.10 -23.55 -17.24
CA HIS A 46 36.30 -22.56 -16.49
C HIS A 46 34.82 -22.92 -16.43
N GLU A 47 34.24 -23.49 -17.49
CA GLU A 47 32.87 -24.04 -17.47
C GLU A 47 32.77 -25.25 -16.56
N LEU A 48 33.75 -26.16 -16.58
CA LEU A 48 33.80 -27.32 -15.68
C LEU A 48 33.92 -26.89 -14.21
N ARG A 49 34.72 -25.86 -13.91
CA ARG A 49 34.79 -25.28 -12.55
C ARG A 49 33.49 -24.61 -12.13
N ARG A 50 32.81 -23.89 -13.05
CA ARG A 50 31.50 -23.29 -12.80
C ARG A 50 30.41 -24.35 -12.60
N ALA A 51 30.40 -25.39 -13.43
CA ALA A 51 29.47 -26.52 -13.33
C ALA A 51 29.68 -27.30 -12.03
N GLY A 52 30.94 -27.54 -11.63
CA GLY A 52 31.26 -28.19 -10.36
C GLY A 52 30.85 -27.37 -9.14
N ALA A 53 31.01 -26.04 -9.18
CA ALA A 53 30.53 -25.15 -8.12
C ALA A 53 28.99 -25.12 -8.06
N ASN A 54 28.31 -25.09 -9.21
CA ASN A 54 26.86 -25.10 -9.29
C ASN A 54 26.25 -26.43 -8.81
N ASN A 55 26.89 -27.56 -9.13
CA ASN A 55 26.46 -28.88 -8.64
C ASN A 55 26.57 -28.98 -7.11
N ARG A 56 27.68 -28.53 -6.51
CA ARG A 56 27.83 -28.50 -5.04
C ARG A 56 26.76 -27.65 -4.37
N PHE A 57 26.42 -26.52 -4.98
CA PHE A 57 25.34 -25.68 -4.48
C PHE A 57 23.98 -26.36 -4.61
N SER A 58 23.71 -27.01 -5.73
CA SER A 58 22.48 -27.78 -5.95
C SER A 58 22.33 -28.87 -4.89
N ASP A 59 23.40 -29.62 -4.59
CA ASP A 59 23.41 -30.65 -3.55
C ASP A 59 23.15 -30.05 -2.15
N GLU A 60 23.78 -28.91 -1.83
CA GLU A 60 23.53 -28.19 -0.58
C GLU A 60 22.07 -27.71 -0.47
N MET A 61 21.50 -27.25 -1.59
CA MET A 61 20.11 -26.81 -1.66
C MET A 61 19.15 -28.00 -1.48
N ASP A 62 19.39 -29.11 -2.16
CA ASP A 62 18.59 -30.33 -2.04
C ASP A 62 18.64 -30.90 -0.62
N ASP A 63 19.81 -30.90 0.04
CA ASP A 63 19.93 -31.25 1.47
C ASP A 63 19.07 -30.32 2.33
N LEU A 64 19.21 -29.00 2.14
CA LEU A 64 18.45 -28.01 2.91
C LEU A 64 16.94 -28.18 2.73
N LEU A 65 16.48 -28.34 1.47
CA LEU A 65 15.08 -28.56 1.12
C LEU A 65 14.54 -29.88 1.67
N SER A 66 15.35 -30.94 1.67
CA SER A 66 14.98 -32.24 2.23
C SER A 66 14.77 -32.17 3.75
N ARG A 67 15.64 -31.43 4.46
CA ARG A 67 15.55 -31.19 5.91
C ARG A 67 14.35 -30.31 6.28
N ILE A 68 13.96 -29.40 5.40
CA ILE A 68 12.71 -28.64 5.54
C ILE A 68 11.53 -29.61 5.38
N GLY A 69 11.42 -30.29 4.23
CA GLY A 69 10.34 -31.24 3.96
C GLY A 69 8.93 -30.61 4.03
N LYS A 70 7.92 -31.44 4.35
CA LYS A 70 6.53 -30.98 4.57
C LYS A 70 6.26 -30.78 6.07
N PRO A 71 5.28 -29.95 6.45
CA PRO A 71 4.81 -29.91 7.83
C PRO A 71 4.39 -31.28 8.35
N SER A 72 4.62 -31.51 9.64
CA SER A 72 4.25 -32.73 10.38
C SER A 72 3.49 -32.36 11.64
N ALA A 73 2.58 -33.24 12.09
CA ALA A 73 1.81 -33.01 13.31
C ALA A 73 2.70 -32.86 14.57
N THR A 74 3.87 -33.50 14.57
CA THR A 74 4.86 -33.31 15.63
C THR A 74 5.89 -32.26 15.20
N PRO A 75 6.16 -31.24 16.02
CA PRO A 75 7.19 -30.25 15.70
C PRO A 75 8.57 -30.89 15.56
N SER A 76 9.30 -30.52 14.51
CA SER A 76 10.62 -31.07 14.20
C SER A 76 11.71 -30.02 14.41
N SER A 77 12.67 -30.31 15.29
CA SER A 77 13.85 -29.46 15.49
C SER A 77 14.70 -29.35 14.22
N LEU A 78 14.77 -30.40 13.42
CA LEU A 78 15.48 -30.41 12.13
C LEU A 78 14.85 -29.41 11.15
N ARG A 79 13.52 -29.44 11.02
CA ARG A 79 12.76 -28.53 10.15
C ARG A 79 12.89 -27.07 10.61
N ARG A 80 12.72 -26.81 11.91
CA ARG A 80 12.88 -25.46 12.50
C ARG A 80 14.26 -24.87 12.17
N ASN A 81 15.32 -25.65 12.40
CA ASN A 81 16.69 -25.21 12.10
C ASN A 81 16.90 -24.97 10.62
N ALA A 82 16.44 -25.87 9.75
CA ALA A 82 16.58 -25.73 8.30
C ALA A 82 15.82 -24.51 7.75
N LEU A 83 14.63 -24.20 8.28
CA LEU A 83 13.88 -22.99 7.92
C LEU A 83 14.60 -21.72 8.38
N CYS A 84 15.14 -21.69 9.60
CA CYS A 84 15.96 -20.55 10.06
C CYS A 84 17.23 -20.39 9.22
N GLU A 85 17.88 -21.50 8.85
CA GLU A 85 19.06 -21.51 7.98
C GLU A 85 18.72 -20.93 6.59
N LEU A 86 17.62 -21.39 5.98
CA LEU A 86 17.13 -20.87 4.71
C LEU A 86 16.86 -19.36 4.78
N ALA A 87 16.09 -18.91 5.79
CA ALA A 87 15.73 -17.50 5.94
C ALA A 87 16.96 -16.60 6.11
N ASN A 88 18.00 -17.06 6.84
CA ASN A 88 19.25 -16.34 6.97
C ASN A 88 20.06 -16.33 5.66
N LYS A 89 20.16 -17.47 4.95
CA LYS A 89 20.90 -17.56 3.69
C LYS A 89 20.26 -16.69 2.58
N LEU A 90 18.93 -16.59 2.54
CA LEU A 90 18.19 -15.77 1.57
C LEU A 90 18.49 -14.27 1.66
N GLN A 91 19.09 -13.78 2.75
CA GLN A 91 19.54 -12.39 2.85
C GLN A 91 20.73 -12.08 1.92
N ARG A 92 21.46 -13.12 1.49
CA ARG A 92 22.56 -13.00 0.54
C ARG A 92 22.01 -13.03 -0.88
N LYS A 93 22.24 -11.97 -1.65
CA LYS A 93 21.74 -11.83 -3.04
C LYS A 93 22.12 -13.02 -3.93
N ASP A 94 23.35 -13.51 -3.83
CA ASP A 94 23.82 -14.65 -4.64
C ASP A 94 23.04 -15.93 -4.31
N PHE A 95 22.81 -16.20 -3.02
CA PHE A 95 22.04 -17.35 -2.58
C PHE A 95 20.56 -17.21 -2.99
N ALA A 96 19.97 -16.03 -2.84
CA ALA A 96 18.59 -15.78 -3.25
C ALA A 96 18.39 -15.96 -4.77
N GLY A 97 19.34 -15.51 -5.59
CA GLY A 97 19.31 -15.73 -7.04
C GLY A 97 19.36 -17.21 -7.39
N GLN A 98 20.26 -17.97 -6.77
CA GLN A 98 20.37 -19.41 -7.03
C GLN A 98 19.18 -20.20 -6.48
N PHE A 99 18.64 -19.82 -5.31
CA PHE A 99 17.39 -20.39 -4.78
C PHE A 99 16.22 -20.13 -5.73
N ARG A 100 16.12 -18.91 -6.28
CA ARG A 100 15.11 -18.59 -7.30
C ARG A 100 15.27 -19.51 -8.49
N ASP A 101 16.47 -19.79 -8.96
CA ASP A 101 16.66 -20.57 -10.20
C ASP A 101 16.63 -22.09 -9.96
N HIS A 102 16.48 -22.53 -8.70
CA HIS A 102 16.47 -23.94 -8.31
C HIS A 102 15.12 -24.63 -8.59
N ALA A 103 15.17 -25.81 -9.23
CA ALA A 103 13.98 -26.55 -9.67
C ALA A 103 13.05 -26.99 -8.53
N ALA A 104 13.62 -27.27 -7.35
CA ALA A 104 12.88 -27.75 -6.18
C ALA A 104 12.48 -26.64 -5.18
N ARG A 105 12.73 -25.35 -5.48
CA ARG A 105 12.47 -24.23 -4.56
C ARG A 105 11.02 -24.20 -4.03
N ASP A 106 10.09 -24.57 -4.90
CA ASP A 106 8.66 -24.59 -4.70
C ASP A 106 8.24 -25.65 -3.65
N ASN A 107 9.10 -26.64 -3.36
CA ASN A 107 8.84 -27.63 -2.31
C ASN A 107 8.83 -27.02 -0.90
N VAL A 108 9.46 -25.86 -0.69
CA VAL A 108 9.48 -25.16 0.62
C VAL A 108 8.07 -24.80 1.10
N VAL A 109 7.17 -24.50 0.16
CA VAL A 109 5.81 -24.02 0.47
C VAL A 109 4.74 -25.11 0.37
N LYS A 110 5.15 -26.34 0.09
CA LYS A 110 4.22 -27.46 -0.06
C LYS A 110 3.51 -27.76 1.25
N ALA A 111 2.19 -27.85 1.21
CA ALA A 111 1.30 -28.00 2.36
C ALA A 111 1.47 -26.89 3.43
N ILE A 112 1.86 -25.67 3.05
CA ILE A 112 2.08 -24.55 4.00
C ILE A 112 0.86 -24.28 4.88
N GLY A 113 -0.36 -24.42 4.36
CA GLY A 113 -1.59 -24.28 5.12
C GLY A 113 -1.76 -25.29 6.26
N SER A 114 -1.02 -26.40 6.26
CA SER A 114 -1.01 -27.42 7.32
C SER A 114 0.08 -27.22 8.38
N GLU A 115 0.88 -26.14 8.32
CA GLU A 115 1.91 -25.84 9.32
C GLU A 115 1.28 -25.40 10.65
N GLU A 116 1.48 -26.20 11.70
CA GLU A 116 0.96 -25.95 13.05
C GLU A 116 2.04 -25.44 14.03
N ASP A 117 3.33 -25.70 13.74
CA ASP A 117 4.41 -25.25 14.60
C ASP A 117 4.71 -23.76 14.38
N ILE A 118 4.44 -22.94 15.38
CA ILE A 118 4.60 -21.48 15.29
C ILE A 118 6.03 -21.05 14.94
N ILE A 119 7.05 -21.79 15.39
CA ILE A 119 8.46 -21.47 15.10
C ILE A 119 8.79 -21.76 13.64
N SER A 120 8.33 -22.90 13.13
CA SER A 120 8.46 -23.24 11.70
C SER A 120 7.67 -22.25 10.84
N GLY A 121 6.43 -21.94 11.21
CA GLY A 121 5.59 -20.96 10.52
C GLY A 121 6.23 -19.56 10.50
N PHE A 122 6.80 -19.11 11.62
CA PHE A 122 7.56 -17.86 11.70
C PHE A 122 8.78 -17.86 10.78
N ALA A 123 9.63 -18.89 10.85
CA ALA A 123 10.85 -18.97 10.05
C ALA A 123 10.54 -19.07 8.55
N LEU A 124 9.46 -19.79 8.19
CA LEU A 124 8.96 -19.86 6.82
C LEU A 124 8.43 -18.51 6.33
N ALA A 125 7.64 -17.80 7.14
CA ALA A 125 7.20 -16.44 6.81
C ALA A 125 8.39 -15.49 6.65
N ALA A 126 9.43 -15.62 7.49
CA ALA A 126 10.65 -14.82 7.39
C ALA A 126 11.38 -15.08 6.08
N ALA A 127 11.56 -16.36 5.71
CA ALA A 127 12.16 -16.74 4.43
C ALA A 127 11.40 -16.13 3.24
N LEU A 128 10.06 -16.23 3.25
CA LEU A 128 9.21 -15.68 2.21
C LEU A 128 9.28 -14.15 2.13
N VAL A 129 9.24 -13.45 3.27
CA VAL A 129 9.39 -12.00 3.33
C VAL A 129 10.74 -11.58 2.78
N THR A 130 11.83 -12.21 3.22
CA THR A 130 13.19 -11.88 2.74
C THR A 130 13.30 -12.12 1.24
N PHE A 131 12.79 -13.24 0.73
CA PHE A 131 12.89 -13.59 -0.68
C PHE A 131 12.04 -12.66 -1.58
N LEU A 132 10.76 -12.49 -1.24
CA LEU A 132 9.79 -11.75 -2.05
C LEU A 132 9.98 -10.23 -2.00
N SER A 133 10.64 -9.70 -0.95
CA SER A 133 10.95 -8.27 -0.86
C SER A 133 11.89 -7.79 -1.97
N PHE A 134 12.71 -8.68 -2.53
CA PHE A 134 13.71 -8.34 -3.56
C PHE A 134 13.54 -9.08 -4.88
N ASN A 135 12.73 -10.15 -4.91
CA ASN A 135 12.56 -10.99 -6.09
C ASN A 135 11.07 -11.25 -6.36
N PRO A 136 10.50 -10.65 -7.42
CA PRO A 136 9.17 -11.04 -7.88
C PRO A 136 9.15 -12.51 -8.29
N ALA A 137 8.24 -13.30 -7.72
CA ALA A 137 8.11 -14.72 -8.03
C ALA A 137 6.64 -15.12 -8.28
N PRO A 138 6.04 -14.73 -9.43
CA PRO A 138 4.62 -14.93 -9.70
C PRO A 138 4.15 -16.39 -9.58
N HIS A 139 4.98 -17.35 -9.99
CA HIS A 139 4.68 -18.78 -9.87
C HIS A 139 4.61 -19.23 -8.40
N LEU A 140 5.52 -18.75 -7.55
CA LEU A 140 5.52 -19.03 -6.12
C LEU A 140 4.26 -18.45 -5.46
N LEU A 141 3.83 -17.25 -5.87
CA LEU A 141 2.59 -16.64 -5.35
C LEU A 141 1.37 -17.52 -5.63
N ARG A 142 1.23 -18.03 -6.86
CA ARG A 142 0.15 -18.96 -7.22
C ARG A 142 0.18 -20.24 -6.39
N GLN A 143 1.38 -20.78 -6.18
CA GLN A 143 1.54 -21.96 -5.37
C GLN A 143 1.22 -21.72 -3.90
N LEU A 144 1.61 -20.58 -3.32
CA LEU A 144 1.26 -20.19 -1.96
C LEU A 144 -0.25 -20.15 -1.74
N THR A 145 -1.00 -19.60 -2.70
CA THR A 145 -2.47 -19.61 -2.68
C THR A 145 -3.01 -21.05 -2.78
N ALA A 146 -2.51 -21.85 -3.73
CA ALA A 146 -2.94 -23.24 -3.91
C ALA A 146 -2.70 -24.11 -2.66
N GLU A 147 -1.59 -23.86 -1.96
CA GLU A 147 -1.19 -24.54 -0.73
C GLU A 147 -1.79 -23.90 0.55
N LYS A 148 -2.77 -22.99 0.38
CA LYS A 148 -3.58 -22.38 1.44
C LYS A 148 -2.79 -21.59 2.48
N ILE A 149 -1.90 -20.69 2.05
CA ILE A 149 -1.14 -19.80 2.93
C ILE A 149 -2.03 -19.00 3.92
N GLY A 150 -3.28 -18.70 3.57
CA GLY A 150 -4.23 -18.04 4.48
C GLY A 150 -4.43 -18.80 5.80
N GLN A 151 -4.39 -20.14 5.77
CA GLN A 151 -4.48 -20.95 6.99
C GLN A 151 -3.27 -20.78 7.91
N LEU A 152 -2.07 -20.63 7.33
CA LEU A 152 -0.87 -20.28 8.10
C LEU A 152 -1.05 -18.89 8.73
N PHE A 153 -1.49 -17.90 7.94
CA PHE A 153 -1.75 -16.55 8.45
C PHE A 153 -2.71 -16.53 9.64
N ASN A 154 -3.82 -17.25 9.57
CA ASN A 154 -4.79 -17.33 10.67
C ASN A 154 -4.18 -17.86 11.97
N ARG A 155 -3.15 -18.72 11.89
CA ARG A 155 -2.40 -19.18 13.08
C ARG A 155 -1.41 -18.11 13.55
N LEU A 156 -0.63 -17.54 12.64
CA LEU A 156 0.38 -16.53 12.99
C LEU A 156 -0.24 -15.24 13.54
N PHE A 157 -1.40 -14.82 13.02
CA PHE A 157 -2.15 -13.66 13.51
C PHE A 157 -2.57 -13.78 14.97
N ARG A 158 -2.70 -14.97 15.53
CA ARG A 158 -3.12 -15.14 16.93
C ARG A 158 -1.99 -14.94 17.93
N GLU A 159 -0.75 -14.85 17.47
CA GLU A 159 0.42 -14.79 18.33
C GLU A 159 1.02 -13.37 18.41
N GLU A 160 0.79 -12.73 19.54
CA GLU A 160 1.21 -11.35 19.85
C GLU A 160 2.54 -11.27 20.59
N ARG A 161 3.05 -12.42 21.08
CA ARG A 161 4.30 -12.43 21.85
C ARG A 161 5.47 -12.34 20.89
N ASP A 162 6.54 -11.71 21.37
CA ASP A 162 7.78 -11.65 20.62
C ASP A 162 8.32 -13.06 20.38
N VAL A 163 8.87 -13.32 19.20
CA VAL A 163 9.35 -14.65 18.83
C VAL A 163 10.38 -15.21 19.81
N LEU A 164 11.19 -14.36 20.44
CA LEU A 164 12.17 -14.80 21.45
C LEU A 164 11.49 -15.18 22.77
N GLN A 165 10.40 -14.51 23.16
CA GLN A 165 9.61 -14.87 24.32
C GLN A 165 8.95 -16.24 24.13
N ILE A 166 8.45 -16.51 22.93
CA ILE A 166 7.91 -17.83 22.56
C ILE A 166 9.02 -18.88 22.67
N SER A 167 10.20 -18.59 22.12
CA SER A 167 11.34 -19.52 22.12
C SER A 167 11.85 -19.88 23.52
N ALA A 168 11.63 -19.00 24.50
CA ALA A 168 12.04 -19.19 25.88
C ALA A 168 11.12 -20.17 26.65
N GLN A 169 9.93 -20.47 26.13
CA GLN A 169 8.98 -21.36 26.78
C GLN A 169 9.48 -22.80 26.80
N LYS A 170 9.41 -23.45 27.96
CA LYS A 170 9.85 -24.85 28.11
C LYS A 170 9.14 -25.80 27.15
N GLN A 171 7.87 -25.52 26.85
CA GLN A 171 7.03 -26.35 25.99
C GLN A 171 7.47 -26.35 24.51
N MET A 172 8.28 -25.38 24.08
CA MET A 172 8.77 -25.33 22.70
C MET A 172 9.94 -26.26 22.42
N ASP A 173 10.62 -26.77 23.46
CA ASP A 173 11.75 -27.70 23.39
C ASP A 173 12.79 -27.35 22.30
N LEU A 174 13.27 -26.09 22.34
CA LEU A 174 14.23 -25.58 21.37
C LEU A 174 15.68 -25.76 21.83
N SER A 175 16.52 -26.26 20.93
CA SER A 175 17.97 -26.33 21.14
C SER A 175 18.59 -24.93 21.25
N ARG A 176 19.75 -24.83 21.91
CA ARG A 176 20.51 -23.57 22.01
C ARG A 176 20.88 -23.01 20.63
N ILE A 177 21.19 -23.89 19.68
CA ILE A 177 21.52 -23.54 18.30
C ILE A 177 20.30 -22.90 17.62
N THR A 178 19.12 -23.50 17.76
CA THR A 178 17.88 -22.98 17.17
C THR A 178 17.51 -21.61 17.74
N LYS A 179 17.67 -21.43 19.06
CA LYS A 179 17.43 -20.12 19.71
C LYS A 179 18.36 -19.04 19.17
N SER A 180 19.65 -19.33 19.01
CA SER A 180 20.61 -18.39 18.45
C SER A 180 20.32 -18.08 16.97
N ALA A 181 19.95 -19.08 16.17
CA ALA A 181 19.59 -18.88 14.77
C ALA A 181 18.32 -17.99 14.63
N LEU A 182 17.36 -18.16 15.54
CA LEU A 182 16.13 -17.38 15.59
C LEU A 182 16.37 -15.93 16.04
N GLU A 183 17.28 -15.72 17.00
CA GLU A 183 17.73 -14.40 17.42
C GLU A 183 18.41 -13.64 16.27
N ASN A 184 19.35 -14.28 15.58
CA ASN A 184 19.98 -13.71 14.39
C ASN A 184 18.95 -13.38 13.30
N LEU A 185 18.02 -14.30 13.04
CA LEU A 185 16.96 -14.09 12.06
C LEU A 185 16.07 -12.89 12.41
N LYS A 186 15.62 -12.79 13.67
CA LYS A 186 14.85 -11.64 14.15
C LYS A 186 15.61 -10.33 13.92
N MET A 187 16.88 -10.28 14.32
CA MET A 187 17.69 -9.07 14.18
C MET A 187 17.83 -8.66 12.72
N SER A 188 18.11 -9.61 11.82
CA SER A 188 18.19 -9.33 10.38
C SER A 188 16.90 -8.79 9.80
N ILE A 189 15.76 -9.41 10.13
CA ILE A 189 14.43 -8.99 9.63
C ILE A 189 14.08 -7.57 10.10
N LEU A 190 14.39 -7.23 11.37
CA LEU A 190 14.18 -5.88 11.90
C LEU A 190 15.03 -4.81 11.20
N GLN A 191 16.18 -5.19 10.61
CA GLN A 191 17.03 -4.26 9.87
C GLN A 191 16.58 -4.02 8.43
N MET A 192 15.68 -4.84 7.88
CA MET A 192 15.16 -4.66 6.53
C MET A 192 14.35 -3.36 6.40
N ASP A 193 14.45 -2.69 5.26
CA ASP A 193 13.69 -1.47 4.94
C ASP A 193 12.31 -1.79 4.37
N ILE A 194 11.56 -2.64 5.07
CA ILE A 194 10.23 -3.12 4.67
C ILE A 194 9.11 -2.57 5.56
N TRP A 195 9.46 -1.86 6.63
CA TRP A 195 8.54 -1.47 7.71
C TRP A 195 7.82 -0.13 7.50
N HIS A 196 7.69 0.34 6.26
CA HIS A 196 6.88 1.51 5.90
C HIS A 196 7.14 2.78 6.76
N GLY A 197 8.40 3.04 7.08
CA GLY A 197 8.81 4.19 7.91
C GLY A 197 8.75 3.96 9.42
N GLN A 198 8.23 2.82 9.88
CA GLN A 198 8.13 2.49 11.28
C GLN A 198 8.71 1.11 11.65
N LYS A 199 9.98 1.08 12.08
CA LYS A 199 10.61 -0.17 12.52
C LYS A 199 9.94 -0.72 13.80
N PRO A 200 9.60 -2.02 13.86
CA PRO A 200 9.07 -2.64 15.07
C PRO A 200 10.11 -2.65 16.20
N LEU A 201 9.64 -2.52 17.45
CA LEU A 201 10.48 -2.77 18.64
C LEU A 201 10.55 -4.27 18.99
N SER A 202 9.48 -5.01 18.70
CA SER A 202 9.38 -6.46 18.84
C SER A 202 8.98 -7.08 17.50
N LEU A 203 9.37 -8.33 17.29
CA LEU A 203 9.00 -9.06 16.08
C LEU A 203 8.16 -10.27 16.49
N THR A 204 6.85 -10.14 16.27
CA THR A 204 5.87 -11.19 16.54
C THR A 204 5.58 -11.97 15.27
N PRO A 205 5.11 -13.22 15.36
CA PRO A 205 4.59 -13.95 14.21
C PRO A 205 3.46 -13.20 13.49
N ARG A 206 2.57 -12.50 14.22
CA ARG A 206 1.54 -11.64 13.63
C ARG A 206 2.15 -10.55 12.75
N THR A 207 3.09 -9.77 13.28
CA THR A 207 3.71 -8.65 12.56
C THR A 207 4.35 -9.13 11.26
N LEU A 208 5.05 -10.27 11.32
CA LEU A 208 5.71 -10.84 10.15
C LEU A 208 4.71 -11.40 9.12
N ALA A 209 3.63 -12.04 9.57
CA ALA A 209 2.55 -12.51 8.72
C ALA A 209 1.82 -11.36 8.01
N LEU A 210 1.55 -10.27 8.74
CA LEU A 210 0.96 -9.06 8.17
C LEU A 210 1.88 -8.42 7.13
N GLN A 211 3.18 -8.36 7.39
CA GLN A 211 4.15 -7.86 6.42
C GLN A 211 4.17 -8.72 5.15
N LEU A 212 4.17 -10.06 5.31
CA LEU A 212 4.10 -10.97 4.18
C LEU A 212 2.78 -10.76 3.42
N LEU A 213 1.65 -10.62 4.11
CA LEU A 213 0.37 -10.34 3.48
C LEU A 213 0.41 -9.07 2.64
N VAL A 214 1.02 -7.98 3.11
CA VAL A 214 1.17 -6.73 2.33
C VAL A 214 2.00 -6.97 1.07
N ILE A 215 3.09 -7.73 1.16
CA ILE A 215 3.93 -8.08 0.00
C ILE A 215 3.12 -8.91 -1.01
N LEU A 216 2.41 -9.94 -0.55
CA LEU A 216 1.57 -10.78 -1.41
C LEU A 216 0.44 -9.97 -2.04
N SER A 217 -0.19 -9.07 -1.26
CA SER A 217 -1.33 -8.26 -1.71
C SER A 217 -0.96 -7.32 -2.87
N ARG A 218 0.30 -6.89 -2.92
CA ARG A 218 0.82 -5.99 -3.97
C ARG A 218 1.37 -6.70 -5.19
N SER A 219 1.59 -8.02 -5.11
CA SER A 219 2.31 -8.78 -6.14
C SER A 219 1.49 -9.90 -6.77
N ALA A 220 0.44 -10.37 -6.11
CA ALA A 220 -0.40 -11.46 -6.61
C ALA A 220 -1.42 -10.98 -7.65
N ASP A 221 -1.83 -11.89 -8.54
CA ASP A 221 -2.92 -11.64 -9.47
C ASP A 221 -4.28 -11.66 -8.75
N ILE A 222 -5.31 -11.07 -9.39
CA ILE A 222 -6.65 -10.89 -8.81
C ILE A 222 -7.22 -12.21 -8.27
N LYS A 223 -7.09 -13.31 -9.02
CA LYS A 223 -7.63 -14.62 -8.62
C LYS A 223 -6.92 -15.16 -7.38
N CYS A 224 -5.60 -15.01 -7.30
CA CYS A 224 -4.83 -15.39 -6.11
C CYS A 224 -5.23 -14.56 -4.89
N LEU A 225 -5.47 -13.27 -5.09
CA LEU A 225 -5.90 -12.37 -4.02
C LEU A 225 -7.30 -12.70 -3.51
N GLU A 226 -8.27 -13.01 -4.38
CA GLU A 226 -9.63 -13.40 -3.98
C GLU A 226 -9.62 -14.59 -3.00
N HIS A 227 -8.86 -15.64 -3.33
CA HIS A 227 -8.72 -16.82 -2.45
C HIS A 227 -8.03 -16.47 -1.14
N LEU A 228 -6.96 -15.68 -1.20
CA LEU A 228 -6.22 -15.27 -0.01
C LEU A 228 -7.09 -14.41 0.93
N THR A 229 -7.79 -13.42 0.37
CA THR A 229 -8.71 -12.55 1.11
C THR A 229 -9.82 -13.37 1.76
N GLY A 230 -10.43 -14.31 1.05
CA GLY A 230 -11.48 -15.17 1.61
C GLY A 230 -11.04 -15.97 2.85
N ASP A 231 -9.79 -16.44 2.89
CA ASP A 231 -9.26 -17.20 4.01
C ASP A 231 -9.02 -16.34 5.28
N ILE A 232 -8.72 -15.05 5.11
CA ILE A 232 -8.20 -14.18 6.19
C ILE A 232 -9.10 -13.00 6.56
N GLU A 233 -10.13 -12.71 5.75
CA GLU A 233 -10.98 -11.51 5.86
C GLU A 233 -11.45 -11.29 7.30
N ARG A 234 -11.97 -12.35 7.93
CA ARG A 234 -12.50 -12.29 9.31
C ARG A 234 -11.46 -11.82 10.31
N ASP A 235 -10.23 -12.33 10.23
CA ASP A 235 -9.17 -12.02 11.18
C ASP A 235 -8.65 -10.59 10.97
N ILE A 236 -8.46 -10.17 9.71
CA ILE A 236 -8.04 -8.80 9.39
C ILE A 236 -9.08 -7.77 9.83
N VAL A 237 -10.36 -8.01 9.56
CA VAL A 237 -11.46 -7.11 9.98
C VAL A 237 -11.55 -7.03 11.50
N MET A 238 -11.41 -8.16 12.21
CA MET A 238 -11.42 -8.17 13.67
C MET A 238 -10.24 -7.39 14.26
N MET A 239 -9.04 -7.56 13.72
CA MET A 239 -7.86 -6.80 14.14
C MET A 239 -8.05 -5.31 13.83
N ALA A 240 -8.49 -4.93 12.63
CA ALA A 240 -8.75 -3.54 12.27
C ALA A 240 -9.74 -2.88 13.24
N HIS A 241 -10.82 -3.57 13.58
CA HIS A 241 -11.79 -3.08 14.58
C HIS A 241 -11.13 -2.88 15.97
N THR A 242 -10.33 -3.83 16.41
CA THR A 242 -9.63 -3.78 17.71
C THR A 242 -8.63 -2.62 17.77
N TYR A 243 -7.81 -2.44 16.74
CA TYR A 243 -6.85 -1.35 16.68
C TYR A 243 -7.52 0.02 16.54
N SER A 244 -8.65 0.10 15.81
CA SER A 244 -9.40 1.35 15.67
C SER A 244 -10.02 1.83 17.00
N THR A 245 -10.34 0.90 17.90
CA THR A 245 -10.91 1.19 19.23
C THR A 245 -9.83 1.44 20.28
N GLN A 246 -8.78 0.62 20.31
CA GLN A 246 -7.67 0.77 21.26
C GLN A 246 -6.77 1.95 20.93
N ARG A 247 -6.67 2.32 19.65
CA ARG A 247 -5.84 3.42 19.11
C ARG A 247 -4.42 3.44 19.68
N PRO A 248 -3.68 2.31 19.62
CA PRO A 248 -2.32 2.30 20.12
C PRO A 248 -1.48 3.28 19.27
N PRO A 249 -0.69 4.16 19.90
CA PRO A 249 0.09 5.15 19.17
C PRO A 249 1.12 4.45 18.29
N ARG A 250 1.02 4.67 16.97
CA ARG A 250 1.96 4.18 15.96
C ARG A 250 2.33 2.71 16.20
N HIS A 251 1.41 1.79 15.96
CA HIS A 251 1.68 0.36 16.08
C HIS A 251 1.87 -0.24 14.69
N ILE A 252 3.01 -0.89 14.41
CA ILE A 252 3.33 -1.41 13.08
C ILE A 252 2.23 -2.35 12.54
N ASP A 253 1.67 -3.23 13.38
CA ASP A 253 0.57 -4.09 12.96
C ASP A 253 -0.64 -3.31 12.43
N TYR A 254 -0.97 -2.16 13.05
CA TYR A 254 -2.05 -1.31 12.58
C TYR A 254 -1.76 -0.76 11.18
N ILE A 255 -0.52 -0.31 10.95
CA ILE A 255 -0.06 0.14 9.62
C ILE A 255 -0.25 -0.97 8.59
N LEU A 256 0.23 -2.18 8.90
CA LEU A 256 0.18 -3.31 7.98
C LEU A 256 -1.24 -3.79 7.72
N ILE A 257 -2.13 -3.73 8.73
CA ILE A 257 -3.56 -4.02 8.57
C ILE A 257 -4.20 -3.04 7.58
N ILE A 258 -3.96 -1.73 7.73
CA ILE A 258 -4.51 -0.72 6.82
C ILE A 258 -3.99 -0.92 5.38
N LEU A 259 -2.69 -1.19 5.22
CA LEU A 259 -2.10 -1.45 3.91
C LEU A 259 -2.64 -2.75 3.27
N ALA A 260 -2.87 -3.80 4.05
CA ALA A 260 -3.48 -5.02 3.56
C ALA A 260 -4.94 -4.79 3.13
N LEU A 261 -5.70 -4.01 3.91
CA LEU A 261 -7.08 -3.65 3.59
C LEU A 261 -7.17 -2.78 2.33
N GLU A 262 -6.24 -1.85 2.13
CA GLU A 262 -6.19 -1.03 0.91
C GLU A 262 -5.93 -1.87 -0.33
N ALA A 263 -4.93 -2.74 -0.28
CA ALA A 263 -4.60 -3.61 -1.40
C ALA A 263 -5.74 -4.59 -1.76
N GLN A 264 -6.62 -4.90 -0.81
CA GLN A 264 -7.76 -5.81 -0.98
C GLN A 264 -9.11 -5.10 -1.16
N SER A 265 -9.13 -3.76 -1.14
CA SER A 265 -10.37 -2.96 -1.11
C SER A 265 -11.28 -3.16 -2.33
N ASN A 266 -10.71 -3.53 -3.49
CA ASN A 266 -11.49 -3.85 -4.70
C ASN A 266 -12.10 -5.26 -4.67
N LEU A 267 -11.67 -6.12 -3.76
CA LEU A 267 -12.08 -7.53 -3.67
C LEU A 267 -13.00 -7.79 -2.48
N ILE A 268 -12.80 -7.05 -1.38
CA ILE A 268 -13.67 -7.12 -0.22
C ILE A 268 -15.00 -6.47 -0.58
N SER A 269 -16.11 -7.12 -0.24
CA SER A 269 -17.42 -6.51 -0.39
C SER A 269 -17.49 -5.26 0.48
N LEU A 270 -17.58 -4.09 -0.16
CA LEU A 270 -17.73 -2.79 0.49
C LEU A 270 -19.04 -2.70 1.32
N GLU A 271 -19.95 -3.64 1.12
CA GLU A 271 -21.19 -3.80 1.89
C GLU A 271 -21.01 -4.59 3.20
N ASN A 272 -19.81 -5.11 3.49
CA ASN A 272 -19.54 -5.77 4.76
C ASN A 272 -19.52 -4.75 5.90
N GLU A 273 -20.57 -4.77 6.73
CA GLU A 273 -20.77 -3.82 7.83
C GLU A 273 -19.60 -3.79 8.82
N ARG A 274 -18.98 -4.95 9.10
CA ARG A 274 -17.84 -5.02 10.04
C ARG A 274 -16.61 -4.36 9.45
N TYR A 275 -16.37 -4.57 8.16
CA TYR A 275 -15.27 -3.93 7.44
C TYR A 275 -15.44 -2.42 7.43
N ALA A 276 -16.60 -1.93 7.00
CA ALA A 276 -16.92 -0.51 7.00
C ALA A 276 -16.84 0.13 8.40
N THR A 277 -17.30 -0.57 9.45
CA THR A 277 -17.18 -0.11 10.84
C THR A 277 -15.72 0.01 11.30
N ALA A 278 -14.87 -0.95 10.92
CA ALA A 278 -13.44 -0.86 11.21
C ALA A 278 -12.80 0.35 10.50
N ILE A 279 -13.07 0.54 9.20
CA ILE A 279 -12.56 1.69 8.44
C ILE A 279 -13.06 3.02 9.02
N LYS A 280 -14.32 3.10 9.46
CA LYS A 280 -14.86 4.27 10.16
C LYS A 280 -14.05 4.60 11.42
N GLY A 281 -13.74 3.61 12.25
CA GLY A 281 -12.91 3.80 13.44
C GLY A 281 -11.50 4.28 13.09
N CYS A 282 -10.91 3.74 12.01
CA CYS A 282 -9.61 4.13 11.51
C CYS A 282 -9.61 5.59 11.03
N LEU A 283 -10.63 5.98 10.25
CA LEU A 283 -10.83 7.35 9.80
C LEU A 283 -10.92 8.31 11.00
N GLN A 284 -11.68 7.97 12.04
CA GLN A 284 -11.76 8.81 13.23
C GLN A 284 -10.38 9.03 13.88
N ALA A 285 -9.56 7.98 13.97
CA ALA A 285 -8.22 8.07 14.54
C ALA A 285 -7.27 8.93 13.67
N THR A 286 -7.36 8.80 12.34
CA THR A 286 -6.66 9.65 11.37
C THR A 286 -7.06 11.12 11.55
N LEU A 287 -8.36 11.43 11.56
CA LEU A 287 -8.84 12.82 11.69
C LEU A 287 -8.43 13.48 13.01
N ASP A 288 -8.28 12.72 14.10
CA ASP A 288 -7.84 13.23 15.40
C ASP A 288 -6.39 13.78 15.37
N ASN A 289 -5.55 13.33 14.43
CA ASN A 289 -4.14 13.72 14.34
C ASN A 289 -3.71 14.31 12.99
N TRP A 290 -4.62 14.36 12.02
CA TRP A 290 -4.32 14.68 10.61
C TRP A 290 -3.54 16.00 10.41
N LEU A 291 -3.91 17.07 11.11
CA LEU A 291 -3.20 18.36 10.99
C LEU A 291 -1.89 18.44 11.80
N LEU A 292 -1.63 17.44 12.66
CA LEU A 292 -0.49 17.43 13.59
C LEU A 292 0.65 16.54 13.10
N GLN A 293 0.41 15.61 12.18
CA GLN A 293 1.39 14.61 11.75
C GLN A 293 1.45 14.50 10.23
N ASP A 294 2.64 14.19 9.70
CA ASP A 294 2.86 13.90 8.29
C ASP A 294 2.97 12.39 8.10
N ASP A 295 1.85 11.67 8.28
CA ASP A 295 1.81 10.20 8.20
C ASP A 295 1.42 9.73 6.78
N ILE A 296 1.99 8.61 6.34
CA ILE A 296 1.65 7.96 5.05
C ILE A 296 0.28 7.27 5.15
N LEU A 297 -0.13 6.89 6.37
CA LEU A 297 -1.38 6.20 6.61
C LEU A 297 -2.63 7.05 6.40
N ASP A 298 -2.51 8.37 6.53
CA ASP A 298 -3.66 9.27 6.42
C ASP A 298 -4.27 9.17 5.02
N ASN A 299 -3.46 9.31 3.99
CA ASN A 299 -3.91 9.17 2.60
C ASN A 299 -4.54 7.79 2.31
N THR A 300 -3.96 6.72 2.85
CA THR A 300 -4.44 5.35 2.66
C THR A 300 -5.80 5.14 3.33
N THR A 301 -5.95 5.60 4.57
CA THR A 301 -7.19 5.52 5.34
C THR A 301 -8.30 6.35 4.71
N LEU A 302 -7.96 7.54 4.20
CA LEU A 302 -8.91 8.40 3.49
C LEU A 302 -9.38 7.76 2.18
N LYS A 303 -8.49 7.11 1.41
CA LYS A 303 -8.85 6.35 0.20
C LYS A 303 -9.76 5.15 0.50
N LEU A 304 -9.52 4.46 1.61
CA LEU A 304 -10.41 3.38 2.05
C LEU A 304 -11.79 3.92 2.42
N ALA A 305 -11.84 5.02 3.17
CA ALA A 305 -13.10 5.62 3.58
C ALA A 305 -13.93 6.12 2.38
N ILE A 306 -13.31 6.79 1.39
CA ILE A 306 -14.05 7.28 0.22
C ILE A 306 -14.63 6.13 -0.62
N ASN A 307 -13.91 5.00 -0.74
CA ASN A 307 -14.39 3.81 -1.44
C ASN A 307 -15.61 3.21 -0.73
N ILE A 308 -15.58 3.11 0.60
CA ILE A 308 -16.69 2.57 1.39
C ILE A 308 -17.92 3.46 1.31
N THR A 309 -17.75 4.78 1.45
CA THR A 309 -18.88 5.72 1.48
C THR A 309 -19.54 5.92 0.12
N ASN A 310 -18.97 5.41 -0.98
CA ASN A 310 -19.55 5.45 -2.34
C ASN A 310 -20.76 4.50 -2.54
N SER A 311 -21.32 3.95 -1.47
CA SER A 311 -22.52 3.09 -1.48
C SER A 311 -23.47 3.51 -0.36
N GLU A 312 -24.77 3.27 -0.51
CA GLU A 312 -25.77 3.59 0.53
C GLU A 312 -25.49 2.87 1.86
N ILE A 313 -25.17 1.58 1.80
CA ILE A 313 -24.84 0.77 2.98
C ILE A 313 -23.59 1.34 3.67
N GLY A 314 -22.51 1.54 2.91
CA GLY A 314 -21.26 2.08 3.46
C GLY A 314 -21.42 3.50 4.02
N ALA A 315 -22.13 4.39 3.33
CA ALA A 315 -22.42 5.74 3.81
C ALA A 315 -23.25 5.73 5.11
N SER A 316 -24.25 4.85 5.23
CA SER A 316 -25.10 4.74 6.42
C SER A 316 -24.32 4.39 7.69
N ILE A 317 -23.26 3.58 7.56
CA ILE A 317 -22.38 3.22 8.68
C ILE A 317 -21.63 4.44 9.20
N PHE A 318 -21.36 5.42 8.34
CA PHE A 318 -20.64 6.65 8.66
C PHE A 318 -21.57 7.76 9.18
N ASP A 319 -22.89 7.56 9.20
CA ASP A 319 -23.84 8.48 9.83
C ASP A 319 -23.61 8.52 11.36
N ASN A 320 -22.80 9.47 11.78
CA ASN A 320 -22.48 9.70 13.18
C ASN A 320 -22.16 11.18 13.39
N SER A 321 -22.99 11.87 14.18
CA SER A 321 -22.87 13.32 14.40
C SER A 321 -21.48 13.77 14.84
N SER A 322 -20.80 12.99 15.70
CA SER A 322 -19.43 13.31 16.15
C SER A 322 -18.43 13.20 15.00
N LEU A 323 -18.48 12.14 14.20
CA LEU A 323 -17.62 11.98 13.03
C LEU A 323 -17.87 13.08 11.99
N LEU A 324 -19.12 13.38 11.68
CA LEU A 324 -19.48 14.44 10.74
C LEU A 324 -18.97 15.82 11.21
N SER A 325 -19.09 16.09 12.51
CA SER A 325 -18.55 17.32 13.11
C SER A 325 -17.02 17.38 13.01
N LYS A 326 -16.33 16.24 13.21
CA LYS A 326 -14.88 16.14 13.01
C LYS A 326 -14.48 16.37 11.56
N LEU A 327 -15.18 15.79 10.59
CA LEU A 327 -14.93 16.03 9.16
C LEU A 327 -15.00 17.51 8.82
N VAL A 328 -16.03 18.22 9.30
CA VAL A 328 -16.16 19.68 9.10
C VAL A 328 -15.02 20.45 9.77
N ALA A 329 -14.64 20.08 10.99
CA ALA A 329 -13.52 20.70 11.69
C ALA A 329 -12.19 20.49 10.94
N SER A 330 -11.95 19.27 10.43
CA SER A 330 -10.78 18.96 9.60
C SER A 330 -10.80 19.76 8.30
N ILE A 331 -11.91 19.82 7.56
CA ILE A 331 -12.03 20.64 6.34
C ILE A 331 -11.68 22.10 6.63
N SER A 332 -12.20 22.64 7.74
CA SER A 332 -11.96 24.04 8.14
C SER A 332 -10.51 24.30 8.53
N GLY A 333 -9.90 23.41 9.31
CA GLY A 333 -8.50 23.51 9.71
C GLY A 333 -7.54 23.34 8.53
N GLY A 334 -7.80 22.37 7.64
CA GLY A 334 -7.02 22.09 6.44
C GLY A 334 -7.04 23.27 5.47
N LEU A 335 -8.21 23.84 5.16
CA LEU A 335 -8.32 25.03 4.32
C LEU A 335 -7.58 26.23 4.94
N SER A 336 -7.78 26.48 6.23
CA SER A 336 -7.10 27.59 6.93
C SER A 336 -5.57 27.44 6.90
N GLN A 337 -5.05 26.22 7.06
CA GLN A 337 -3.62 25.94 7.02
C GLN A 337 -3.05 26.09 5.60
N ILE A 338 -3.74 25.59 4.58
CA ILE A 338 -3.34 25.75 3.17
C ILE A 338 -3.30 27.23 2.79
N GLN A 339 -4.29 28.02 3.23
CA GLN A 339 -4.31 29.47 3.01
C GLN A 339 -3.19 30.19 3.74
N SER A 340 -2.97 29.88 5.02
CA SER A 340 -1.88 30.46 5.82
C SER A 340 -0.50 30.18 5.22
N THR A 341 -0.29 28.97 4.70
CA THR A 341 0.96 28.61 4.02
C THR A 341 1.10 29.29 2.67
N LEU A 342 0.01 29.42 1.91
CA LEU A 342 -0.01 30.14 0.64
C LEU A 342 0.37 31.63 0.81
N LEU A 343 -0.14 32.28 1.85
CA LEU A 343 0.24 33.65 2.21
C LEU A 343 1.73 33.79 2.55
N LYS A 344 2.36 32.71 3.03
CA LYS A 344 3.81 32.63 3.29
C LYS A 344 4.63 32.23 2.06
N GLY A 345 3.99 32.12 0.88
CA GLY A 345 4.66 31.81 -0.39
C GLY A 345 4.88 30.32 -0.67
N SER A 346 4.23 29.41 0.06
CA SER A 346 4.35 27.95 -0.14
C SER A 346 2.98 27.27 -0.22
N PHE A 347 2.87 26.16 -0.94
CA PHE A 347 1.61 25.42 -1.06
C PHE A 347 1.78 23.95 -0.65
N GLN A 348 1.00 23.50 0.33
CA GLN A 348 1.05 22.14 0.85
C GLN A 348 0.25 21.17 -0.02
N ASN A 349 0.82 20.70 -1.13
CA ASN A 349 0.13 19.80 -2.07
C ASN A 349 -0.41 18.52 -1.41
N LYS A 350 0.39 17.86 -0.56
CA LYS A 350 -0.05 16.64 0.15
C LYS A 350 -1.30 16.89 1.00
N LEU A 351 -1.27 17.95 1.82
CA LEU A 351 -2.40 18.34 2.66
C LEU A 351 -3.64 18.69 1.81
N TYR A 352 -3.43 19.33 0.66
CA TYR A 352 -4.51 19.63 -0.28
C TYR A 352 -5.15 18.36 -0.86
N ASP A 353 -4.33 17.39 -1.31
CA ASP A 353 -4.83 16.13 -1.87
C ASP A 353 -5.63 15.33 -0.82
N GLU A 354 -5.19 15.34 0.43
CA GLU A 354 -5.90 14.72 1.56
C GLU A 354 -7.18 15.47 1.93
N LEU A 355 -7.16 16.81 1.90
CA LEU A 355 -8.36 17.64 2.10
C LEU A 355 -9.43 17.31 1.05
N LEU A 356 -9.04 17.10 -0.22
CA LEU A 356 -9.99 16.70 -1.26
C LEU A 356 -10.61 15.33 -0.97
N LEU A 357 -9.84 14.39 -0.41
CA LEU A 357 -10.41 13.10 0.02
C LEU A 357 -11.39 13.28 1.18
N ILE A 358 -11.09 14.13 2.18
CA ILE A 358 -12.01 14.42 3.29
C ILE A 358 -13.31 15.05 2.78
N LEU A 359 -13.23 16.00 1.85
CA LEU A 359 -14.38 16.59 1.19
C LEU A 359 -15.19 15.53 0.43
N GLY A 360 -14.52 14.67 -0.34
CA GLY A 360 -15.16 13.57 -1.07
C GLY A 360 -15.88 12.58 -0.14
N ILE A 361 -15.26 12.22 1.00
CA ILE A 361 -15.89 11.38 2.03
C ILE A 361 -17.17 12.03 2.54
N MET A 362 -17.13 13.33 2.89
CA MET A 362 -18.29 14.07 3.39
C MET A 362 -19.41 14.14 2.34
N ILE A 363 -19.06 14.42 1.08
CA ILE A 363 -20.01 14.44 -0.05
C ILE A 363 -20.69 13.08 -0.19
N ASN A 364 -19.92 12.00 -0.29
CA ASN A 364 -20.45 10.63 -0.42
C ASN A 364 -21.42 10.26 0.71
N ILE A 365 -21.06 10.60 1.96
CA ILE A 365 -21.93 10.33 3.12
C ILE A 365 -23.26 11.09 2.99
N LEU A 366 -23.20 12.39 2.70
CA LEU A 366 -24.41 13.22 2.59
C LEU A 366 -25.26 12.86 1.37
N GLU A 367 -24.63 12.43 0.29
CA GLU A 367 -25.29 12.01 -0.94
C GLU A 367 -26.08 10.73 -0.72
N HIS A 368 -25.40 9.66 -0.30
CA HIS A 368 -25.97 8.31 -0.18
C HIS A 368 -26.68 8.04 1.15
N CYS A 369 -26.55 8.92 2.15
CA CYS A 369 -27.26 8.80 3.43
C CYS A 369 -28.01 10.09 3.78
N PRO A 370 -29.27 10.26 3.31
CA PRO A 370 -30.09 11.41 3.65
C PRO A 370 -30.25 11.69 5.17
N PRO A 371 -30.37 10.68 6.07
CA PRO A 371 -30.36 10.90 7.51
C PRO A 371 -29.12 11.66 8.02
N ALA A 372 -27.94 11.39 7.46
CA ALA A 372 -26.69 12.04 7.84
C ALA A 372 -26.72 13.56 7.65
N ARG A 373 -27.51 14.06 6.70
CA ARG A 373 -27.70 15.51 6.48
C ARG A 373 -28.32 16.20 7.71
N THR A 374 -29.15 15.48 8.46
CA THR A 374 -29.76 15.98 9.71
C THR A 374 -28.88 15.73 10.94
N SER A 375 -27.97 14.78 10.87
CA SER A 375 -27.01 14.44 11.94
C SER A 375 -25.87 15.45 12.09
N VAL A 376 -25.61 16.28 11.09
CA VAL A 376 -24.60 17.36 11.19
C VAL A 376 -25.04 18.38 12.24
N ALA A 377 -24.18 18.58 13.25
CA ALA A 377 -24.45 19.53 14.31
C ALA A 377 -24.53 20.96 13.76
N GLY A 378 -25.43 21.77 14.32
CA GLY A 378 -25.63 23.13 13.84
C GLY A 378 -24.34 23.97 13.87
N GLY A 379 -23.54 23.89 14.94
CA GLY A 379 -22.26 24.61 14.99
C GLY A 379 -21.30 24.23 13.87
N SER A 380 -21.31 22.98 13.41
CA SER A 380 -20.51 22.54 12.26
C SER A 380 -21.05 23.12 10.95
N LEU A 381 -22.37 23.12 10.74
CA LEU A 381 -22.97 23.79 9.58
C LEU A 381 -22.60 25.29 9.53
N ASP A 382 -22.67 25.99 10.67
CA ASP A 382 -22.27 27.39 10.74
C ASP A 382 -20.79 27.60 10.44
N THR A 383 -19.93 26.69 10.89
CA THR A 383 -18.50 26.71 10.59
C THR A 383 -18.25 26.56 9.09
N ALA A 384 -18.87 25.57 8.45
CA ALA A 384 -18.75 25.33 7.02
C ALA A 384 -19.29 26.49 6.18
N ALA A 385 -20.43 27.07 6.57
CA ALA A 385 -21.02 28.23 5.90
C ALA A 385 -20.14 29.47 6.03
N THR A 386 -19.64 29.77 7.24
CA THR A 386 -18.70 30.89 7.46
C THR A 386 -17.44 30.73 6.62
N LEU A 387 -16.89 29.52 6.57
CA LEU A 387 -15.69 29.23 5.78
C LEU A 387 -15.93 29.45 4.29
N TRP A 388 -17.07 29.00 3.75
CA TRP A 388 -17.40 29.20 2.35
C TRP A 388 -17.62 30.69 2.03
N LEU A 389 -18.45 31.39 2.81
CA LEU A 389 -18.77 32.80 2.61
C LEU A 389 -17.54 33.70 2.71
N GLY A 390 -16.69 33.47 3.71
CA GLY A 390 -15.46 34.25 3.92
C GLY A 390 -14.42 34.10 2.81
N ASN A 391 -14.56 33.09 1.94
CA ASN A 391 -13.62 32.81 0.86
C ASN A 391 -14.18 33.05 -0.55
N MET A 392 -15.40 33.57 -0.68
CA MET A 392 -16.00 33.87 -1.98
C MET A 392 -15.23 34.94 -2.76
N SER A 393 -14.74 35.99 -2.09
CA SER A 393 -13.90 37.02 -2.72
C SER A 393 -12.54 36.48 -3.16
N PHE A 394 -11.96 35.58 -2.37
CA PHE A 394 -10.66 34.97 -2.65
C PHE A 394 -10.65 34.16 -3.96
N VAL A 395 -11.77 33.51 -4.30
CA VAL A 395 -11.91 32.72 -5.54
C VAL A 395 -12.00 33.61 -6.78
N ASN A 396 -12.69 34.76 -6.68
CA ASN A 396 -12.85 35.68 -7.79
C ASN A 396 -11.52 36.35 -8.22
N ASP A 397 -10.57 36.44 -7.28
CA ASP A 397 -9.23 37.03 -7.49
C ASP A 397 -8.13 35.96 -7.73
N ALA A 398 -8.51 34.75 -8.17
CA ALA A 398 -7.57 33.65 -8.39
C ALA A 398 -6.69 33.86 -9.65
N ASP A 399 -5.52 34.43 -9.46
CA ASP A 399 -4.49 34.71 -10.47
C ASP A 399 -3.39 33.63 -10.58
N SER A 400 -3.45 32.58 -9.74
CA SER A 400 -2.45 31.53 -9.66
C SER A 400 -3.05 30.14 -9.53
N VAL A 401 -2.29 29.12 -9.95
CA VAL A 401 -2.69 27.70 -9.86
C VAL A 401 -3.06 27.33 -8.43
N SER A 402 -2.28 27.78 -7.44
CA SER A 402 -2.54 27.50 -6.02
C SER A 402 -3.86 28.09 -5.52
N LYS A 403 -4.23 29.32 -5.95
CA LYS A 403 -5.53 29.92 -5.64
C LYS A 403 -6.67 29.18 -6.34
N SER A 404 -6.48 28.77 -7.59
CA SER A 404 -7.45 27.95 -8.33
C SER A 404 -7.71 26.60 -7.64
N LYS A 405 -6.67 25.93 -7.13
CA LYS A 405 -6.80 24.71 -6.31
C LYS A 405 -7.69 24.93 -5.08
N ILE A 406 -7.52 26.04 -4.35
CA ILE A 406 -8.38 26.39 -3.22
C ILE A 406 -9.82 26.62 -3.69
N GLY A 407 -10.02 27.28 -4.84
CA GLY A 407 -11.34 27.43 -5.46
C GLY A 407 -12.03 26.09 -5.73
N VAL A 408 -11.29 25.07 -6.17
CA VAL A 408 -11.83 23.71 -6.34
C VAL A 408 -12.29 23.11 -5.00
N ALA A 409 -11.50 23.25 -3.93
CA ALA A 409 -11.90 22.77 -2.60
C ALA A 409 -13.15 23.50 -2.07
N LEU A 410 -13.27 24.80 -2.34
CA LEU A 410 -14.46 25.59 -1.99
C LEU A 410 -15.69 25.22 -2.83
N GLY A 411 -15.51 24.78 -4.08
CA GLY A 411 -16.56 24.21 -4.91
C GLY A 411 -17.12 22.91 -4.32
N TYR A 412 -16.24 22.01 -3.87
CA TYR A 412 -16.67 20.81 -3.13
C TYR A 412 -17.35 21.16 -1.79
N LEU A 413 -16.87 22.18 -1.07
CA LEU A 413 -17.55 22.67 0.13
C LEU A 413 -18.96 23.22 -0.18
N ALA A 414 -19.14 23.90 -1.31
CA ALA A 414 -20.45 24.36 -1.76
C ALA A 414 -21.42 23.19 -1.99
N ILE A 415 -20.93 22.07 -2.55
CA ILE A 415 -21.73 20.82 -2.70
C ILE A 415 -22.15 20.28 -1.33
N VAL A 416 -21.23 20.22 -0.35
CA VAL A 416 -21.55 19.82 1.03
C VAL A 416 -22.65 20.71 1.62
N LEU A 417 -22.52 22.03 1.49
CA LEU A 417 -23.55 22.98 1.94
C LEU A 417 -24.89 22.78 1.20
N GLY A 418 -24.84 22.45 -0.10
CA GLY A 418 -26.01 22.09 -0.91
C GLY A 418 -26.78 20.93 -0.32
N TYR A 419 -26.11 19.81 -0.02
CA TYR A 419 -26.76 18.66 0.60
C TYR A 419 -27.36 18.99 1.98
N LEU A 420 -26.66 19.76 2.81
CA LEU A 420 -27.18 20.17 4.12
C LEU A 420 -28.41 21.08 3.99
N TYR A 421 -28.43 21.96 2.98
CA TYR A 421 -29.57 22.81 2.66
C TYR A 421 -30.81 22.04 2.17
N LEU A 422 -30.70 20.77 1.76
CA LEU A 422 -31.89 19.99 1.42
C LEU A 422 -32.78 19.69 2.64
N THR A 423 -32.22 19.76 3.85
CA THR A 423 -32.96 19.52 5.10
C THR A 423 -33.64 20.78 5.63
N THR A 424 -34.80 20.64 6.25
CA THR A 424 -35.52 21.77 6.87
C THR A 424 -34.69 22.46 7.96
N SER A 425 -33.97 21.67 8.77
CA SER A 425 -33.06 22.18 9.81
C SER A 425 -31.90 22.98 9.21
N GLY A 426 -31.22 22.42 8.20
CA GLY A 426 -30.12 23.08 7.51
C GLY A 426 -30.55 24.38 6.84
N ARG A 427 -31.70 24.39 6.14
CA ARG A 427 -32.28 25.61 5.57
C ARG A 427 -32.57 26.67 6.62
N SER A 428 -33.27 26.28 7.69
CA SER A 428 -33.64 27.22 8.75
C SER A 428 -32.39 27.84 9.37
N GLN A 429 -31.35 27.04 9.60
CA GLN A 429 -30.11 27.53 10.19
C GLN A 429 -29.36 28.49 9.27
N MET A 430 -29.17 28.15 8.00
CA MET A 430 -28.50 29.04 7.05
C MET A 430 -29.24 30.36 6.87
N ARG A 431 -30.58 30.32 6.82
CA ARG A 431 -31.42 31.53 6.70
C ARG A 431 -31.42 32.42 7.95
N LYS A 432 -31.08 31.90 9.12
CA LYS A 432 -30.93 32.71 10.35
C LYS A 432 -29.68 33.58 10.32
N ARG A 433 -28.71 33.27 9.45
CA ARG A 433 -27.48 34.04 9.33
C ARG A 433 -27.74 35.36 8.61
N GLN A 434 -27.16 36.44 9.11
CA GLN A 434 -27.29 37.77 8.52
C GLN A 434 -26.49 37.92 7.22
N ASP A 435 -25.42 37.15 7.07
CA ASP A 435 -24.51 37.16 5.92
C ASP A 435 -24.93 36.17 4.82
N TRP A 436 -26.09 35.52 4.94
CA TRP A 436 -26.54 34.54 3.97
C TRP A 436 -26.95 35.21 2.64
N PRO A 437 -26.30 34.91 1.51
CA PRO A 437 -26.54 35.57 0.24
C PRO A 437 -27.82 35.07 -0.47
N GLY A 438 -28.47 34.03 0.07
CA GLY A 438 -29.63 33.40 -0.55
C GLY A 438 -29.29 32.13 -1.32
N THR A 439 -30.30 31.28 -1.53
CA THR A 439 -30.15 29.96 -2.17
C THR A 439 -29.67 30.05 -3.61
N ALA A 440 -30.08 31.10 -4.33
CA ALA A 440 -29.67 31.31 -5.72
C ALA A 440 -28.14 31.42 -5.85
N HIS A 441 -27.47 32.06 -4.89
CA HIS A 441 -26.01 32.16 -4.89
C HIS A 441 -25.36 30.78 -4.70
N LEU A 442 -25.85 29.98 -3.76
CA LEU A 442 -25.36 28.62 -3.56
C LEU A 442 -25.52 27.76 -4.81
N VAL A 443 -26.71 27.81 -5.44
CA VAL A 443 -27.01 27.08 -6.69
C VAL A 443 -26.06 27.51 -7.81
N ASN A 444 -25.90 28.82 -8.02
CA ASN A 444 -25.02 29.35 -9.06
C ASN A 444 -23.56 28.92 -8.85
N SER A 445 -23.08 28.92 -7.60
CA SER A 445 -21.71 28.49 -7.29
C SER A 445 -21.50 26.99 -7.56
N ILE A 446 -22.48 26.14 -7.24
CA ILE A 446 -22.42 24.71 -7.56
C ILE A 446 -22.44 24.49 -9.08
N GLU A 447 -23.31 25.20 -9.81
CA GLU A 447 -23.40 25.11 -11.27
C GLU A 447 -22.12 25.56 -11.98
N GLU A 448 -21.52 26.66 -11.51
CA GLU A 448 -20.24 27.14 -12.04
C GLU A 448 -19.12 26.12 -11.81
N PHE A 449 -19.05 25.56 -10.60
CA PHE A 449 -18.09 24.51 -10.27
C PHE A 449 -18.30 23.25 -11.13
N LEU A 450 -19.55 22.86 -11.38
CA LEU A 450 -19.88 21.74 -12.25
C LEU A 450 -19.47 21.98 -13.70
N ARG A 451 -19.65 23.19 -14.23
CA ARG A 451 -19.20 23.55 -15.59
C ARG A 451 -17.69 23.40 -15.72
N ILE A 452 -16.94 23.85 -14.71
CA ILE A 452 -15.48 23.71 -14.67
C ILE A 452 -15.09 22.22 -14.58
N SER A 453 -15.76 21.46 -13.72
CA SER A 453 -15.48 20.03 -13.48
C SER A 453 -15.87 19.11 -14.65
N LYS A 454 -16.91 19.46 -15.42
CA LYS A 454 -17.31 18.75 -16.66
C LYS A 454 -16.21 18.73 -17.72
N THR A 455 -15.45 19.83 -17.80
CA THR A 455 -14.31 19.95 -18.72
C THR A 455 -13.17 18.99 -18.32
N ILE A 456 -13.19 18.48 -17.09
CA ILE A 456 -12.16 17.61 -16.48
C ILE A 456 -12.63 16.13 -16.41
N GLY A 457 -13.89 15.82 -16.76
CA GLY A 457 -14.38 14.45 -16.96
C GLY A 457 -14.93 13.71 -15.72
N ASN A 458 -15.38 14.41 -14.67
CA ASN A 458 -15.89 13.79 -13.44
C ASN A 458 -17.42 13.54 -13.43
N ARG A 459 -17.89 12.68 -12.50
CA ARG A 459 -19.31 12.30 -12.29
C ARG A 459 -20.20 13.54 -12.17
N THR A 460 -21.12 13.69 -13.12
CA THR A 460 -21.89 14.92 -13.31
C THR A 460 -23.39 14.74 -13.14
N HIS A 461 -23.89 13.51 -13.20
CA HIS A 461 -25.32 13.22 -13.14
C HIS A 461 -25.93 13.35 -11.73
N GLU A 462 -25.24 12.86 -10.71
CA GLU A 462 -25.70 12.95 -9.31
C GLU A 462 -25.73 14.41 -8.83
N LEU A 463 -24.70 15.17 -9.18
CA LEU A 463 -24.61 16.59 -8.84
C LEU A 463 -25.63 17.45 -9.63
N GLU A 464 -26.01 17.04 -10.84
CA GLU A 464 -27.13 17.64 -11.57
C GLU A 464 -28.47 17.39 -10.85
N THR A 465 -28.65 16.20 -10.26
CA THR A 465 -29.82 15.90 -9.41
C THR A 465 -29.87 16.83 -8.19
N LEU A 466 -28.73 17.02 -7.50
CA LEU A 466 -28.62 17.96 -6.38
C LEU A 466 -29.03 19.39 -6.78
N VAL A 467 -28.56 19.87 -7.94
CA VAL A 467 -28.94 21.20 -8.47
C VAL A 467 -30.45 21.26 -8.74
N GLY A 468 -31.02 20.21 -9.33
CA GLY A 468 -32.46 20.07 -9.54
C GLY A 468 -33.26 20.20 -8.24
N ASP A 469 -32.88 19.45 -7.21
CA ASP A 469 -33.53 19.48 -5.90
C ASP A 469 -33.43 20.87 -5.25
N LEU A 470 -32.25 21.51 -5.31
CA LEU A 470 -32.06 22.87 -4.79
C LEU A 470 -32.92 23.91 -5.52
N ARG A 471 -33.09 23.78 -6.85
CA ARG A 471 -33.97 24.65 -7.64
C ARG A 471 -35.44 24.45 -7.29
N VAL A 472 -35.87 23.23 -7.00
CA VAL A 472 -37.22 22.97 -6.47
C VAL A 472 -37.41 23.69 -5.14
N GLN A 473 -36.42 23.66 -4.25
CA GLN A 473 -36.48 24.40 -2.98
C GLN A 473 -36.46 25.93 -3.17
N GLN A 474 -35.80 26.44 -4.22
CA GLN A 474 -35.83 27.85 -4.58
C GLN A 474 -37.20 28.27 -5.12
N ALA A 475 -37.78 27.47 -6.02
CA ALA A 475 -39.04 27.76 -6.70
C ALA A 475 -40.27 27.60 -5.81
N SER A 476 -40.21 26.71 -4.82
CA SER A 476 -41.32 26.43 -3.91
C SER A 476 -41.65 27.59 -2.95
N GLY A 477 -40.94 28.72 -3.04
CA GLY A 477 -41.11 29.83 -2.10
C GLY A 477 -40.66 29.40 -0.72
N GLY A 478 -39.38 29.65 -0.46
CA GLY A 478 -38.80 29.46 0.86
C GLY A 478 -39.58 30.17 1.96
#